data_AF-A0A5M4A980-F1
#
_entry.id   AF-A0A5M4A980-F1
#
_cell.length_a   1.000
_cell.length_b   1.000
_cell.length_c   1.000
_cell.angle_alpha   90.00
_cell.angle_beta   90.00
_cell.angle_gamma   90.00
#
_symmetry.space_group_name_H-M   'P 1'
#
loop_
_entity.id
_entity.type
_entity.pdbx_description
1 polymer ?
#
loop_
_entity_poly.entity_id
_entity_poly.type
_entity_poly.pdbx_seq_one_letter_code
_entity_poly.pdbx_strand_id
1 'polypeptide(L)'
;MMLLKDLPREFRENHIFRYTCGNVEYQCKATYLPFGFREVTKYEAMKLEEIYIPIIHLEWEANNTEKSIYQSHFIMAYSVIWWFNNRDRTAYDEMINYSALEAGYLNRVKEENQRLNRGVQLNIFSH
;
A
#
# COMPACT_ATOMS: atom_id res chain seq x y z
N MET A 1 8.36 11.04 21.59
CA MET A 1 8.06 11.45 20.20
C MET A 1 9.07 10.85 19.26
N MET A 2 8.65 10.49 18.05
CA MET A 2 9.51 9.93 17.00
C MET A 2 9.74 10.98 15.90
N LEU A 3 10.99 11.17 15.49
CA LEU A 3 11.34 12.01 14.34
C LEU A 3 11.11 11.23 13.05
N LEU A 4 10.93 11.93 11.93
CA LEU A 4 10.79 11.28 10.63
C LEU A 4 12.00 10.38 10.32
N LYS A 5 13.22 10.84 10.61
CA LYS A 5 14.45 10.06 10.40
C LYS A 5 14.55 8.80 11.27
N ASP A 6 13.81 8.75 12.37
CA ASP A 6 13.81 7.63 13.33
C ASP A 6 12.78 6.54 12.95
N LEU A 7 12.02 6.75 11.86
CA LEU A 7 11.16 5.71 11.32
C LEU A 7 11.98 4.45 10.99
N PRO A 8 11.40 3.25 11.17
CA PRO A 8 11.99 2.01 10.66
C PRO A 8 12.34 2.17 9.18
N ARG A 9 13.40 1.47 8.75
CA ARG A 9 13.97 1.60 7.42
C ARG A 9 12.93 1.36 6.32
N GLU A 10 12.04 0.41 6.57
CA GLU A 10 10.96 -0.01 5.68
C GLU A 10 10.00 1.15 5.34
N PHE A 11 9.83 2.11 6.24
CA PHE A 11 8.98 3.28 6.02
C PHE A 11 9.70 4.41 5.28
N ARG A 12 11.02 4.33 5.13
CA ARG A 12 11.89 5.36 4.56
C ARG A 12 12.56 4.94 3.26
N GLU A 13 12.16 3.81 2.70
CA GLU A 13 12.66 3.29 1.44
C GLU A 13 11.51 2.97 0.50
N ASN A 14 11.83 2.83 -0.79
CA ASN A 14 10.86 2.40 -1.77
C ASN A 14 10.75 0.87 -1.73
N HIS A 15 9.53 0.37 -1.72
CA HIS A 15 9.24 -1.06 -1.68
C HIS A 15 8.27 -1.45 -2.79
N ILE A 16 8.42 -2.69 -3.28
CA ILE A 16 7.44 -3.33 -4.14
C ILE A 16 6.97 -4.59 -3.44
N PHE A 17 5.73 -4.60 -3.02
CA PHE A 17 5.06 -5.76 -2.46
C PHE A 17 4.32 -6.49 -3.57
N ARG A 18 4.34 -7.82 -3.54
CA ARG A 18 3.64 -8.67 -4.50
C ARG A 18 2.73 -9.61 -3.74
N TYR A 19 1.51 -9.74 -4.23
CA TYR A 19 0.45 -10.47 -3.58
C TYR A 19 -0.34 -11.27 -4.60
N THR A 20 -1.09 -12.25 -4.08
CA THR A 20 -1.98 -13.08 -4.87
C THR A 20 -3.31 -13.22 -4.14
N CYS A 21 -4.42 -13.09 -4.87
CA CYS A 21 -5.77 -13.38 -4.38
C CYS A 21 -6.45 -14.33 -5.37
N GLY A 22 -6.37 -15.64 -5.08
CA GLY A 22 -6.83 -16.67 -6.01
C GLY A 22 -6.08 -16.57 -7.34
N ASN A 23 -6.80 -16.28 -8.42
CA ASN A 23 -6.24 -16.16 -9.77
C ASN A 23 -5.75 -14.75 -10.10
N VAL A 24 -5.87 -13.78 -9.19
CA VAL A 24 -5.43 -12.40 -9.42
C VAL A 24 -4.09 -12.15 -8.75
N GLU A 25 -3.08 -11.80 -9.53
CA GLU A 25 -1.79 -11.31 -9.08
C GLU A 25 -1.78 -9.79 -9.09
N TYR A 26 -1.33 -9.19 -8.01
CA TYR A 26 -1.24 -7.74 -7.91
C TYR A 26 0.00 -7.32 -7.14
N GLN A 27 0.41 -6.08 -7.35
CA GLN A 27 1.54 -5.48 -6.66
C GLN A 27 1.15 -4.16 -6.03
N CYS A 28 1.87 -3.77 -4.98
CA CYS A 28 1.85 -2.43 -4.42
C CYS A 28 3.26 -1.83 -4.53
N LYS A 29 3.38 -0.68 -5.21
CA LYS A 29 4.58 0.17 -5.13
C LYS A 29 4.37 1.16 -3.99
N ALA A 30 5.18 1.05 -2.95
CA ALA A 30 5.22 2.01 -1.86
C ALA A 30 6.44 2.91 -2.06
N THR A 31 6.18 4.18 -2.37
CA THR A 31 7.21 5.19 -2.59
C THR A 31 7.32 6.06 -1.35
N TYR A 32 8.51 6.11 -0.74
CA TYR A 32 8.80 7.06 0.33
C TYR A 32 8.91 8.46 -0.29
N LEU A 33 8.16 9.42 0.24
CA LEU A 33 8.02 10.76 -0.31
C LEU A 33 8.68 11.83 0.58
N PRO A 34 10.01 11.85 0.77
CA PRO A 34 10.61 13.00 1.42
C PRO A 34 10.66 14.13 0.39
N PHE A 35 9.59 14.94 0.39
CA PHE A 35 9.42 16.28 -0.15
C PHE A 35 10.59 16.78 -1.00
N GLY A 36 10.36 16.73 -2.33
CA GLY A 36 11.39 16.69 -3.37
C GLY A 36 12.65 17.50 -3.10
N PHE A 37 13.77 16.80 -2.92
CA PHE A 37 15.20 17.21 -2.89
C PHE A 37 15.65 18.48 -2.13
N ARG A 38 14.81 19.51 -1.96
CA ARG A 38 15.16 20.82 -1.41
C ARG A 38 14.86 20.95 0.09
N GLU A 39 14.01 20.10 0.66
CA GLU A 39 13.61 20.22 2.08
C GLU A 39 13.81 18.93 2.91
N VAL A 40 14.44 17.88 2.37
CA VAL A 40 14.61 16.58 3.05
C VAL A 40 15.19 16.73 4.47
N THR A 41 16.27 17.51 4.61
CA THR A 41 16.95 17.74 5.90
C THR A 41 16.06 18.44 6.93
N LYS A 42 15.16 19.33 6.50
CA LYS A 42 14.20 20.00 7.38
C LYS A 42 13.19 18.99 7.91
N TYR A 43 12.58 18.20 7.03
CA TYR A 43 11.57 17.22 7.41
C TYR A 43 12.11 16.06 8.24
N GLU A 44 13.33 15.60 7.97
CA GLU A 44 14.00 14.56 8.77
C GLU A 44 14.20 14.95 10.24
N ALA A 45 14.33 16.24 10.52
CA ALA A 45 14.46 16.79 11.87
C ALA A 45 13.11 17.10 12.54
N MET A 46 11.99 17.02 11.83
CA MET A 46 10.66 17.26 12.38
C MET A 46 10.11 16.01 13.07
N LYS A 47 9.30 16.22 14.10
CA LYS A 47 8.53 15.14 14.71
C LYS A 47 7.40 14.74 13.77
N LEU A 48 7.05 13.45 13.74
CA LEU A 48 5.97 12.96 12.87
C LEU A 48 4.66 13.74 13.07
N GLU A 49 4.34 14.16 14.29
CA GLU A 49 3.13 14.92 14.63
C GLU A 49 3.10 16.35 14.07
N GLU A 50 4.27 16.89 13.70
CA GLU A 50 4.43 18.24 13.14
C GLU A 50 4.35 18.21 11.60
N ILE A 51 4.26 17.01 10.99
CA ILE A 51 4.25 16.81 9.54
C ILE A 51 2.79 16.65 9.06
N TYR A 52 2.31 17.63 8.27
CA TYR A 52 0.93 17.68 7.76
C TYR A 52 0.79 17.27 6.29
N ILE A 53 1.72 16.45 5.80
CA ILE A 53 1.85 16.10 4.38
C ILE A 53 2.10 14.58 4.24
N PRO A 54 1.79 13.98 3.06
CA PRO A 54 2.00 12.56 2.83
C PRO A 54 3.47 12.16 2.94
N ILE A 55 3.74 11.06 3.62
CA ILE A 55 5.10 10.51 3.76
C ILE A 55 5.32 9.26 2.89
N ILE A 56 4.25 8.57 2.50
CA ILE A 56 4.31 7.41 1.61
C ILE A 56 3.20 7.52 0.58
N HIS A 57 3.51 7.20 -0.67
CA HIS A 57 2.54 7.01 -1.74
C HIS A 57 2.46 5.54 -2.13
N LEU A 58 1.24 5.01 -2.14
CA LEU A 58 0.92 3.64 -2.47
C LEU A 58 0.24 3.58 -3.83
N GLU A 59 0.76 2.74 -4.72
CA GLU A 59 0.18 2.45 -6.02
C GLU A 59 -0.05 0.95 -6.15
N TRP A 60 -1.31 0.54 -6.19
CA TRP A 60 -1.67 -0.86 -6.45
C TRP A 60 -2.08 -1.07 -7.90
N GLU A 61 -1.65 -2.20 -8.45
CA GLU A 61 -1.92 -2.59 -9.83
C GLU A 61 -2.08 -4.11 -9.90
N ALA A 62 -3.19 -4.58 -10.49
CA ALA A 62 -3.36 -5.98 -10.85
C ALA A 62 -2.68 -6.27 -12.19
N ASN A 63 -1.86 -7.32 -12.22
CA ASN A 63 -0.92 -7.57 -13.31
C ASN A 63 -1.46 -8.54 -14.38
N ASN A 64 -2.41 -9.40 -14.02
CA ASN A 64 -2.85 -10.53 -14.84
C ASN A 64 -4.36 -10.50 -15.15
N THR A 65 -4.97 -9.31 -15.12
CA THR A 65 -6.40 -9.10 -15.38
C THR A 65 -6.58 -8.29 -16.66
N GLU A 66 -7.59 -8.62 -17.47
CA GLU A 66 -7.90 -7.87 -18.71
C GLU A 66 -8.29 -6.41 -18.43
N LYS A 67 -8.94 -6.17 -17.27
CA LYS A 67 -9.19 -4.83 -16.76
C LYS A 67 -8.04 -4.42 -15.86
N SER A 68 -7.45 -3.25 -16.10
CA SER A 68 -6.49 -2.65 -15.17
C SER A 68 -7.22 -2.26 -13.89
N ILE A 69 -6.96 -2.99 -12.80
CA ILE A 69 -7.43 -2.62 -11.46
C ILE A 69 -6.30 -1.81 -10.82
N TYR A 70 -6.48 -0.49 -10.80
CA TYR A 70 -5.54 0.46 -10.24
C TYR A 70 -6.14 1.21 -9.04
N GLN A 71 -5.28 1.51 -8.06
CA GLN A 71 -5.58 2.45 -6.98
C GLN A 71 -4.33 3.19 -6.55
N SER A 72 -4.49 4.49 -6.32
CA SER A 72 -3.50 5.33 -5.65
C SER A 72 -4.00 5.74 -4.28
N HIS A 73 -3.11 5.76 -3.27
CA HIS A 73 -3.43 6.22 -1.92
C HIS A 73 -2.21 6.86 -1.26
N PHE A 74 -2.44 7.89 -0.46
CA PHE A 74 -1.40 8.61 0.26
C PHE A 74 -1.48 8.31 1.75
N ILE A 75 -0.36 7.93 2.35
CA ILE A 75 -0.25 7.73 3.80
C ILE A 75 0.30 9.00 4.42
N MET A 76 -0.49 9.57 5.32
CA MET A 76 -0.16 10.75 6.09
C MET A 76 0.66 10.39 7.33
N ALA A 77 1.43 11.34 7.86
CA ALA A 77 2.21 11.11 9.08
C ALA A 77 1.35 10.68 10.28
N TYR A 78 0.15 11.26 10.43
CA TYR A 78 -0.79 10.85 11.49
C TYR A 78 -1.23 9.39 11.37
N SER A 79 -1.33 8.83 10.15
CA SER A 79 -1.69 7.43 9.93
C SER A 79 -0.58 6.50 10.42
N VAL A 80 0.69 6.88 10.20
CA VAL A 80 1.85 6.12 10.72
C VAL A 80 1.95 6.23 12.25
N ILE A 81 1.66 7.39 12.83
CA ILE A 81 1.56 7.54 14.28
C ILE A 81 0.48 6.62 14.84
N TRP A 82 -0.71 6.62 14.23
CA TRP A 82 -1.80 5.75 14.64
C TRP A 82 -1.39 4.27 14.53
N TRP A 83 -0.73 3.87 13.43
CA TRP A 83 -0.22 2.51 13.25
C TRP A 83 0.72 2.11 14.38
N PHE A 84 1.73 2.92 14.68
CA PHE A 84 2.72 2.62 15.74
C PHE A 84 2.17 2.62 17.16
N ASN A 85 1.01 3.23 17.37
CA ASN A 85 0.31 3.20 18.65
C ASN A 85 -0.60 1.97 18.81
N ASN A 86 -0.99 1.30 17.71
CA ASN A 86 -2.00 0.24 17.71
C ASN A 86 -1.49 -1.11 17.16
N ARG A 87 -0.34 -1.13 16.51
CA ARG A 87 0.24 -2.27 15.79
C ARG A 87 1.75 -2.36 15.98
N ASP A 88 2.33 -3.48 15.56
CA ASP A 88 3.78 -3.65 15.55
C ASP A 88 4.43 -2.65 14.59
N ARG A 89 5.47 -1.97 15.08
CA ARG A 89 6.22 -0.95 14.32
C ARG A 89 6.97 -1.54 13.15
N THR A 90 7.28 -2.85 13.18
CA THR A 90 7.99 -3.52 12.08
C THR A 90 7.03 -4.16 11.06
N ALA A 91 5.73 -4.17 11.32
CA ALA A 91 4.74 -4.80 10.43
C ALA A 91 4.31 -3.88 9.27
N TYR A 92 5.29 -3.43 8.47
CA TYR A 92 5.04 -2.51 7.36
C TYR A 92 4.14 -3.11 6.28
N ASP A 93 4.36 -4.37 5.90
CA ASP A 93 3.51 -5.11 4.96
C ASP A 93 2.04 -5.22 5.45
N GLU A 94 1.84 -5.38 6.75
CA GLU A 94 0.50 -5.38 7.34
C GLU A 94 -0.17 -4.01 7.20
N MET A 95 0.57 -2.91 7.36
CA MET A 95 0.06 -1.55 7.12
C MET A 95 -0.32 -1.33 5.66
N ILE A 96 0.48 -1.84 4.72
CA ILE A 96 0.17 -1.77 3.28
C ILE A 96 -1.12 -2.52 2.99
N ASN A 97 -1.27 -3.74 3.51
CA ASN A 97 -2.48 -4.54 3.35
C ASN A 97 -3.71 -3.89 4.00
N TYR A 98 -3.55 -3.30 5.19
CA TYR A 98 -4.61 -2.56 5.86
C TYR A 98 -5.06 -1.36 5.02
N SER A 99 -4.10 -0.61 4.46
CA SER A 99 -4.38 0.53 3.59
C SER A 99 -5.08 0.11 2.29
N ALA A 100 -4.71 -1.04 1.72
CA ALA A 100 -5.37 -1.63 0.55
C ALA A 100 -6.82 -2.04 0.85
N LEU A 101 -7.09 -2.50 2.08
CA LEU A 101 -8.44 -2.83 2.55
C LEU A 101 -9.29 -1.57 2.71
N GLU A 102 -8.79 -0.58 3.45
CA GLU A 102 -9.50 0.69 3.73
C GLU A 102 -9.77 1.48 2.45
N ALA A 103 -8.85 1.46 1.49
CA ALA A 103 -9.05 2.08 0.16
C ALA A 103 -9.99 1.28 -0.77
N GLY A 104 -10.55 0.15 -0.31
CA GLY A 104 -11.43 -0.72 -1.08
C GLY A 104 -10.74 -1.44 -2.25
N TYR A 105 -9.41 -1.39 -2.34
CA TYR A 105 -8.66 -2.06 -3.41
C TYR A 105 -8.79 -3.58 -3.30
N LEU A 106 -8.66 -4.14 -2.09
CA LEU A 106 -8.79 -5.59 -1.88
C LEU A 106 -10.19 -6.12 -2.24
N ASN A 107 -11.24 -5.30 -2.09
CA ASN A 107 -12.59 -5.71 -2.48
C ASN A 107 -12.71 -5.85 -4.00
N ARG A 108 -12.15 -4.90 -4.77
CA ARG A 108 -12.10 -4.99 -6.23
C ARG A 108 -11.29 -6.18 -6.73
N VAL A 109 -10.15 -6.47 -6.09
CA VAL A 109 -9.35 -7.66 -6.40
C VAL A 109 -10.16 -8.95 -6.16
N LYS A 110 -10.90 -9.02 -5.05
CA LYS A 110 -11.76 -10.18 -4.74
C LYS A 110 -12.89 -10.36 -5.75
N GLU A 111 -13.54 -9.28 -6.16
CA GLU A 111 -14.59 -9.29 -7.18
C GLU A 111 -14.06 -9.84 -8.53
N GLU A 112 -12.87 -9.41 -8.93
CA GLU A 112 -12.25 -9.88 -10.16
C GLU A 112 -11.83 -11.35 -10.08
N ASN A 113 -11.29 -11.79 -8.95
CA ASN A 113 -11.02 -13.21 -8.74
C ASN A 113 -12.30 -14.06 -8.84
N GLN A 114 -13.43 -13.57 -8.31
CA GLN A 114 -14.72 -14.25 -8.48
C GLN A 114 -15.16 -14.30 -9.94
N ARG A 115 -14.98 -13.21 -10.71
CA ARG A 115 -15.27 -13.16 -12.15
C ARG A 115 -14.47 -14.21 -12.92
N LEU A 116 -13.15 -14.27 -12.69
CA LEU A 116 -12.26 -15.22 -13.35
C LEU A 116 -12.65 -16.67 -13.03
N ASN A 117 -12.95 -16.97 -11.76
CA ASN A 117 -13.38 -18.31 -11.35
C ASN A 117 -14.69 -18.76 -12.02
N ARG A 118 -15.67 -17.85 -12.18
CA ARG A 118 -16.91 -18.16 -12.92
C ARG A 118 -16.63 -18.47 -14.40
N GLY A 119 -15.72 -17.73 -15.03
CA GLY A 119 -15.30 -17.97 -16.41
C GLY A 119 -14.62 -19.34 -16.59
N VAL A 120 -13.73 -19.71 -15.66
CA VAL A 120 -13.06 -21.02 -15.66
C VAL A 120 -14.07 -22.16 -15.51
N GLN A 121 -15.04 -22.04 -14.59
CA GLN A 121 -16.06 -23.06 -14.39
C GLN A 121 -16.93 -23.28 -15.63
N LEU A 122 -17.35 -22.22 -16.31
CA LEU A 122 -18.16 -22.34 -17.53
C LEU A 122 -17.43 -23.06 -18.67
N ASN A 123 -16.11 -22.89 -18.78
CA ASN A 123 -15.28 -23.60 -19.77
C ASN A 123 -15.17 -25.12 -19.49
N ILE A 124 -15.24 -25.55 -18.23
CA ILE A 124 -15.15 -26.98 -17.87
C ILE A 124 -16.45 -27.73 -18.22
N PHE A 125 -17.59 -27.06 -18.20
CA PHE A 125 -18.91 -27.67 -18.51
C PHE A 125 -19.34 -27.53 -19.98
N SER A 126 -18.54 -26.90 -20.83
CA SER A 126 -18.83 -26.69 -22.26
C SER A 126 -18.02 -27.61 -23.19
N HIS A 127 -17.55 -28.73 -22.66
CA HIS A 127 -16.91 -29.83 -23.40
C HIS A 127 -17.71 -31.12 -23.26
#